data_AF-A0A372KPC1-F1
#
_entry.id   AF-A0A372KPC1-F1
#
_cell.length_a   1.000
_cell.length_b   1.000
_cell.length_c   1.000
_cell.angle_alpha   90.00
_cell.angle_beta   90.00
_cell.angle_gamma   90.00
#
_symmetry.space_group_name_H-M   'P 1'
#
loop_
_entity.id
_entity.type
_entity.pdbx_description
1 polymer ?
#
loop_
_entity_poly.entity_id
_entity_poly.type
_entity_poly.pdbx_seq_one_letter_code
_entity_poly.pdbx_strand_id
1 'polypeptide(L)'
;MAFIPFKKSHKCVVTDDLFLEVTWEAGKSPDDDSELLGIIEGLDQQYLDSFQHSIEESLPYVTFHQAELLFQALQEVYGYVELNKVAICHLEGKEAVSEGEVFASPFIIDQGYQNLLLPLIQSIMTGQDFQSYTYQEKREYFVNQIYPVYKNSLGIQESALPLFPEEGEQVSSVLPQQKQVSNFAAGVTPPAEQKALKEHSLKKVYLLIVLLAVLAVGGVILSVISYMQLAKQNEQVTYLYQELKSVQNLSNEEHQIDVFSRSFLPNYYSGKKENLADFLSDGDAKYTVPKEETLQSVILEKLIYEPKTKEYTVTYVLSVKEGDKTSGVRLTFTVKGHESSKYGYVVTTEPKETNYIN
;
A
#
# COMPACT_ATOMS: atom_id res chain seq x y z
N MET A 1 11.25 -8.96 -40.98
CA MET A 1 10.21 -9.31 -39.99
C MET A 1 9.08 -8.32 -40.19
N ALA A 2 7.85 -8.81 -40.39
CA ALA A 2 6.72 -7.97 -40.74
C ALA A 2 6.16 -7.33 -39.46
N PHE A 3 6.07 -5.99 -39.45
CA PHE A 3 5.28 -5.25 -38.48
C PHE A 3 3.82 -5.72 -38.60
N ILE A 4 3.28 -6.29 -37.53
CA ILE A 4 1.85 -6.56 -37.42
C ILE A 4 1.24 -5.29 -36.82
N PRO A 5 0.43 -4.53 -37.57
CA PRO A 5 -0.26 -3.39 -37.01
C PRO A 5 -1.27 -3.88 -35.95
N PHE A 6 -1.27 -3.24 -34.79
CA PHE A 6 -2.25 -3.41 -33.71
C PHE A 6 -3.66 -3.60 -34.29
N LYS A 7 -4.23 -4.79 -34.14
CA LYS A 7 -5.66 -4.99 -34.37
C LYS A 7 -6.40 -4.46 -33.14
N LYS A 8 -6.72 -3.17 -33.14
CA LYS A 8 -7.65 -2.53 -32.19
C LYS A 8 -9.00 -3.22 -32.26
N SER A 9 -9.20 -4.22 -31.42
CA SER A 9 -10.52 -4.61 -30.98
C SER A 9 -10.93 -3.61 -29.90
N HIS A 10 -11.69 -2.57 -30.25
CA HIS A 10 -12.31 -1.65 -29.26
C HIS A 10 -13.38 -2.33 -28.38
N LYS A 11 -13.45 -3.66 -28.42
CA LYS A 11 -14.42 -4.44 -27.69
C LYS A 11 -13.74 -4.94 -26.42
N CYS A 12 -14.30 -4.57 -25.27
CA CYS A 12 -13.84 -5.08 -23.98
C CYS A 12 -13.87 -6.61 -23.99
N VAL A 13 -12.71 -7.21 -23.70
CA VAL A 13 -12.51 -8.66 -23.55
C VAL A 13 -12.45 -9.09 -22.09
N VAL A 14 -12.27 -8.13 -21.17
CA VAL A 14 -12.28 -8.37 -19.72
C VAL A 14 -13.70 -8.74 -19.30
N THR A 15 -13.83 -9.78 -18.47
CA THR A 15 -15.12 -10.32 -18.02
C THR A 15 -15.35 -10.22 -16.52
N ASP A 16 -14.38 -9.67 -15.78
CA ASP A 16 -14.46 -9.43 -14.34
C ASP A 16 -15.62 -8.46 -14.00
N ASP A 17 -16.19 -8.64 -12.82
CA ASP A 17 -17.32 -7.82 -12.34
C ASP A 17 -16.96 -6.33 -12.30
N LEU A 18 -15.73 -6.03 -11.85
CA LEU A 18 -15.12 -4.71 -11.91
C LEU A 18 -13.70 -4.82 -12.45
N PHE A 19 -13.34 -3.89 -13.33
CA PHE A 19 -12.02 -3.78 -13.96
C PHE A 19 -11.68 -2.31 -14.19
N LEU A 20 -10.58 -2.04 -14.89
CA LEU A 20 -10.05 -0.69 -15.07
C LEU A 20 -9.98 -0.31 -16.54
N GLU A 21 -10.25 0.97 -16.81
CA GLU A 21 -9.88 1.62 -18.06
C GLU A 21 -8.67 2.53 -17.82
N VAL A 22 -7.60 2.31 -18.58
CA VAL A 22 -6.38 3.10 -18.53
C VAL A 22 -6.35 4.07 -19.70
N THR A 23 -6.32 5.37 -19.40
CA THR A 23 -6.18 6.43 -20.40
C THR A 23 -4.79 7.05 -20.28
N TRP A 24 -3.99 6.88 -21.34
CA TRP A 24 -2.64 7.41 -21.44
C TRP A 24 -2.64 8.92 -21.73
N GLU A 25 -1.55 9.60 -21.34
CA GLU A 25 -1.27 10.95 -21.85
C GLU A 25 -1.02 10.93 -23.37
N ALA A 26 -1.32 12.05 -24.03
CA ALA A 26 -1.12 12.16 -25.48
C ALA A 26 0.34 11.91 -25.86
N GLY A 27 0.58 10.93 -26.75
CA GLY A 27 1.92 10.56 -27.20
C GLY A 27 2.73 9.73 -26.22
N LYS A 28 2.13 9.23 -25.12
CA LYS A 28 2.76 8.32 -24.14
C LYS A 28 2.04 6.98 -24.06
N SER A 29 1.34 6.59 -25.12
CA SER A 29 0.66 5.30 -25.19
C SER A 29 1.61 4.21 -25.68
N PRO A 30 1.28 2.92 -25.52
CA PRO A 30 2.08 1.82 -26.09
C PRO A 30 2.22 1.89 -27.62
N ASP A 31 1.31 2.59 -28.31
CA ASP A 31 1.42 2.85 -29.75
C ASP A 31 2.59 3.82 -30.08
N ASP A 32 2.99 4.67 -29.13
CA ASP A 32 3.96 5.75 -29.30
C ASP A 32 5.30 5.48 -28.59
N ASP A 33 5.31 4.61 -27.57
CA ASP A 33 6.47 4.29 -26.74
C ASP A 33 6.82 2.79 -26.83
N SER A 34 7.92 2.49 -27.54
CA SER A 34 8.41 1.12 -27.74
C SER A 34 8.97 0.48 -26.47
N GLU A 35 9.44 1.27 -25.51
CA GLU A 35 9.93 0.75 -24.23
C GLU A 35 8.74 0.29 -23.38
N LEU A 36 7.68 1.10 -23.33
CA LEU A 36 6.40 0.74 -22.71
C LEU A 36 5.80 -0.53 -23.34
N LEU A 37 5.82 -0.62 -24.67
CA LEU A 37 5.37 -1.82 -25.36
C LEU A 37 6.20 -3.05 -24.96
N GLY A 38 7.51 -2.92 -24.88
CA GLY A 38 8.40 -4.00 -24.43
C GLY A 38 8.14 -4.45 -22.99
N ILE A 39 7.75 -3.54 -22.10
CA ILE A 39 7.32 -3.87 -20.73
C ILE A 39 6.04 -4.71 -20.76
N ILE A 40 5.05 -4.31 -21.57
CA ILE A 40 3.78 -5.02 -21.70
C ILE A 40 4.00 -6.43 -22.27
N GLU A 41 4.76 -6.55 -23.36
CA GLU A 41 5.11 -7.86 -23.96
C GLU A 41 5.84 -8.76 -22.96
N GLY A 42 6.75 -8.18 -22.16
CA GLY A 42 7.49 -8.91 -21.12
C GLY A 42 6.56 -9.44 -20.02
N LEU A 43 5.61 -8.64 -19.56
CA LEU A 43 4.60 -9.06 -18.58
C LEU A 43 3.69 -10.14 -19.16
N ASP A 44 3.20 -9.96 -20.39
CA ASP A 44 2.35 -10.94 -21.06
C ASP A 44 3.06 -12.28 -21.25
N GLN A 45 4.36 -12.27 -21.56
CA GLN A 45 5.16 -13.48 -21.66
C GLN A 45 5.39 -14.14 -20.29
N GLN A 46 5.66 -13.35 -19.24
CA GLN A 46 5.89 -13.86 -17.89
C GLN A 46 4.65 -14.49 -17.26
N TYR A 47 3.46 -13.95 -17.57
CA TYR A 47 2.18 -14.36 -16.97
C TYR A 47 1.23 -15.05 -17.95
N LEU A 48 1.77 -15.61 -19.04
CA LEU A 48 1.01 -16.22 -20.14
C LEU A 48 0.02 -17.31 -19.67
N ASP A 49 0.37 -18.09 -18.64
CA ASP A 49 -0.48 -19.15 -18.08
C ASP A 49 -1.49 -18.64 -17.04
N SER A 50 -1.32 -17.41 -16.55
CA SER A 50 -2.14 -16.81 -15.48
C SER A 50 -3.17 -15.82 -16.01
N PHE A 51 -2.84 -15.08 -17.07
CA PHE A 51 -3.75 -14.11 -17.65
C PHE A 51 -4.76 -14.79 -18.57
N GLN A 52 -6.04 -14.47 -18.39
CA GLN A 52 -7.10 -14.93 -19.30
C GLN A 52 -6.96 -14.32 -20.70
N HIS A 53 -6.52 -13.06 -20.75
CA HIS A 53 -6.23 -12.28 -21.95
C HIS A 53 -4.95 -11.48 -21.70
N SER A 54 -4.11 -11.31 -22.72
CA SER A 54 -2.90 -10.50 -22.57
C SER A 54 -3.25 -9.02 -22.34
N ILE A 55 -2.39 -8.27 -21.66
CA ILE A 55 -2.53 -6.83 -21.45
C ILE A 55 -2.57 -6.13 -22.81
N GLU A 56 -1.68 -6.51 -23.74
CA GLU A 56 -1.65 -5.96 -25.10
C GLU A 56 -3.01 -6.10 -25.80
N GLU A 57 -3.64 -7.29 -25.71
CA GLU A 57 -4.93 -7.57 -26.34
C GLU A 57 -6.12 -6.89 -25.65
N SER A 58 -6.03 -6.65 -24.33
CA SER A 58 -7.15 -6.14 -23.54
C SER A 58 -7.21 -4.62 -23.42
N LEU A 59 -6.10 -3.91 -23.69
CA LEU A 59 -6.03 -2.46 -23.62
C LEU A 59 -7.16 -1.76 -24.42
N PRO A 60 -7.76 -0.67 -23.89
CA PRO A 60 -7.37 0.05 -22.66
C PRO A 60 -7.87 -0.59 -21.36
N TYR A 61 -8.54 -1.76 -21.43
CA TYR A 61 -9.14 -2.41 -20.28
C TYR A 61 -8.19 -3.43 -19.66
N VAL A 62 -8.02 -3.37 -18.35
CA VAL A 62 -7.15 -4.28 -17.61
C VAL A 62 -7.83 -4.70 -16.30
N THR A 63 -7.58 -5.93 -15.89
CA THR A 63 -7.98 -6.39 -14.54
C THR A 63 -7.16 -5.66 -13.46
N PHE A 64 -7.61 -5.72 -12.21
CA PHE A 64 -6.84 -5.17 -11.08
C PHE A 64 -5.45 -5.81 -10.99
N HIS A 65 -5.35 -7.13 -11.16
CA HIS A 65 -4.06 -7.83 -11.13
C HIS A 65 -3.10 -7.36 -12.23
N GLN A 66 -3.60 -7.22 -13.47
CA GLN A 66 -2.81 -6.72 -14.59
C GLN A 66 -2.35 -5.28 -14.37
N ALA A 67 -3.23 -4.40 -13.88
CA ALA A 67 -2.90 -3.01 -13.62
C ALA A 67 -1.81 -2.87 -12.56
N GLU A 68 -1.87 -3.63 -11.47
CA GLU A 68 -0.86 -3.57 -10.42
C GLU A 68 0.52 -4.01 -10.93
N LEU A 69 0.58 -5.10 -11.69
CA LEU A 69 1.83 -5.55 -12.31
C LEU A 69 2.37 -4.53 -13.31
N LEU A 70 1.50 -3.95 -14.14
CA LEU A 70 1.88 -2.92 -15.10
C LEU A 70 2.40 -1.67 -14.39
N PHE A 71 1.69 -1.17 -13.38
CA PHE A 71 2.05 0.07 -12.70
C PHE A 71 3.32 -0.07 -11.87
N GLN A 72 3.55 -1.24 -11.27
CA GLN A 72 4.83 -1.57 -10.63
C GLN A 72 5.98 -1.58 -11.65
N ALA A 73 5.80 -2.23 -12.80
CA ALA A 73 6.83 -2.24 -13.84
C ALA A 73 7.11 -0.83 -14.39
N LEU A 74 6.08 -0.01 -14.58
CA LEU A 74 6.21 1.39 -14.97
C LEU A 74 6.97 2.22 -13.92
N GLN A 75 6.67 2.01 -12.65
CA GLN A 75 7.36 2.64 -11.53
C GLN A 75 8.85 2.25 -11.51
N GLU A 76 9.17 0.97 -11.71
CA GLU A 76 10.54 0.47 -11.71
C GLU A 76 11.37 1.01 -12.88
N VAL A 77 10.79 1.10 -14.08
CA VAL A 77 11.50 1.52 -15.29
C VAL A 77 11.61 3.04 -15.39
N TYR A 78 10.50 3.77 -15.23
CA TYR A 78 10.46 5.21 -15.48
C TYR A 78 10.60 6.06 -14.21
N GLY A 79 10.32 5.48 -13.04
CA GLY A 79 10.39 6.15 -11.74
C GLY A 79 9.30 7.19 -11.46
N TYR A 80 8.72 7.79 -12.51
CA TYR A 80 7.56 8.67 -12.48
C TYR A 80 6.79 8.52 -13.80
N VAL A 81 5.51 8.17 -13.72
CA VAL A 81 4.57 8.10 -14.84
C VAL A 81 3.29 8.82 -14.45
N GLU A 82 2.77 9.63 -15.36
CA GLU A 82 1.47 10.28 -15.23
C GLU A 82 0.56 9.71 -16.31
N LEU A 83 -0.54 9.11 -15.88
CA LEU A 83 -1.62 8.66 -16.75
C LEU A 83 -2.70 9.75 -16.73
N ASN A 84 -3.35 9.98 -17.87
CA ASN A 84 -4.41 10.97 -17.97
C ASN A 84 -5.59 10.61 -17.06
N LYS A 85 -5.99 9.34 -17.06
CA LYS A 85 -7.08 8.84 -16.20
C LYS A 85 -6.94 7.35 -15.98
N VAL A 86 -7.28 6.89 -14.77
CA VAL A 86 -7.57 5.48 -14.47
C VAL A 86 -8.96 5.43 -13.85
N ALA A 87 -9.88 4.68 -14.45
CA ALA A 87 -11.27 4.61 -14.03
C ALA A 87 -11.69 3.16 -13.72
N ILE A 88 -12.48 2.97 -12.67
CA ILE A 88 -13.22 1.72 -12.47
C ILE A 88 -14.28 1.59 -13.55
N CYS A 89 -14.50 0.37 -14.03
CA CYS A 89 -15.48 0.02 -15.03
C CYS A 89 -16.20 -1.28 -14.66
N HIS A 90 -17.43 -1.41 -15.13
CA HIS A 90 -18.19 -2.66 -15.16
C HIS A 90 -18.70 -2.94 -16.58
N LEU A 91 -19.22 -4.15 -16.80
CA LEU A 91 -19.90 -4.49 -18.05
C LEU A 91 -21.40 -4.21 -17.95
N GLU A 92 -21.92 -3.39 -18.86
CA GLU A 92 -23.35 -3.33 -19.15
C GLU A 92 -23.62 -4.09 -20.45
N GLY A 93 -24.01 -5.35 -20.30
CA GLY A 93 -24.19 -6.27 -21.42
C GLY A 93 -22.85 -6.67 -22.05
N LYS A 94 -22.39 -5.93 -23.07
CA LYS A 94 -21.10 -6.17 -23.77
C LYS A 94 -20.23 -4.92 -23.87
N GLU A 95 -20.67 -3.82 -23.29
CA GLU A 95 -19.96 -2.55 -23.32
C GLU A 95 -19.39 -2.27 -21.94
N ALA A 96 -18.15 -1.79 -21.91
CA ALA A 96 -17.52 -1.32 -20.68
C ALA A 96 -18.05 0.08 -20.37
N VAL A 97 -18.54 0.27 -19.14
CA VAL A 97 -19.09 1.53 -18.67
C VAL A 97 -18.29 1.99 -17.46
N SER A 98 -17.85 3.24 -17.49
CA SER A 98 -17.15 3.91 -16.37
C SER A 98 -17.97 5.06 -15.77
N GLU A 99 -19.19 5.27 -16.25
CA GLU A 99 -20.04 6.39 -15.82
C GLU A 99 -20.61 6.09 -14.42
N GLY A 100 -20.46 7.04 -13.50
CA GLY A 100 -20.85 6.87 -12.10
C GLY A 100 -19.82 6.13 -11.23
N GLU A 101 -18.84 5.47 -11.85
CA GLU A 101 -17.76 4.77 -11.17
C GLU A 101 -16.63 5.70 -10.72
N VAL A 102 -15.85 5.29 -9.71
CA VAL A 102 -14.70 6.07 -9.24
C VAL A 102 -13.57 6.08 -10.27
N PHE A 103 -12.91 7.22 -10.40
CA PHE A 103 -11.73 7.39 -11.22
C PHE A 103 -10.75 8.35 -10.57
N ALA A 104 -9.49 8.31 -11.00
CA ALA A 104 -8.47 9.30 -10.65
C ALA A 104 -7.88 9.91 -11.93
N SER A 105 -7.79 11.24 -11.95
CA SER A 105 -7.29 12.03 -13.08
C SER A 105 -6.66 13.35 -12.58
N PRO A 106 -5.36 13.60 -12.82
CA PRO A 106 -4.39 12.64 -13.34
C PRO A 106 -4.16 11.48 -12.37
N PHE A 107 -3.69 10.34 -12.88
CA PHE A 107 -3.25 9.22 -12.05
C PHE A 107 -1.73 9.16 -12.06
N ILE A 108 -1.11 9.29 -10.88
CA ILE A 108 0.34 9.43 -10.74
C ILE A 108 0.94 8.13 -10.18
N ILE A 109 1.94 7.62 -10.87
CA ILE A 109 2.77 6.48 -10.46
C ILE A 109 4.18 7.03 -10.21
N ASP A 110 4.53 7.31 -8.98
CA ASP A 110 5.85 7.79 -8.58
C ASP A 110 6.56 6.78 -7.66
N GLN A 111 7.72 7.14 -7.11
CA GLN A 111 8.46 6.29 -6.14
C GLN A 111 7.66 5.93 -4.88
N GLY A 112 6.58 6.66 -4.58
CA GLY A 112 5.67 6.41 -3.46
C GLY A 112 4.45 5.58 -3.81
N TYR A 113 4.25 5.19 -5.08
CA TYR A 113 3.16 4.29 -5.48
C TYR A 113 3.26 2.96 -4.73
N GLN A 114 2.16 2.57 -4.07
CA GLN A 114 2.06 1.31 -3.32
C GLN A 114 1.03 0.36 -3.93
N ASN A 115 -0.13 0.90 -4.28
CA ASN A 115 -1.23 0.21 -4.94
C ASN A 115 -2.21 1.23 -5.53
N LEU A 116 -3.06 0.74 -6.43
CA LEU A 116 -4.09 1.44 -7.17
C LEU A 116 -5.21 1.99 -6.27
N LEU A 117 -5.54 1.28 -5.19
CA LEU A 117 -6.65 1.67 -4.32
C LEU A 117 -6.40 3.03 -3.67
N LEU A 118 -5.16 3.35 -3.30
CA LEU A 118 -4.83 4.61 -2.62
C LEU A 118 -5.16 5.86 -3.47
N PRO A 119 -4.69 6.00 -4.74
CA PRO A 119 -5.11 7.10 -5.60
C PRO A 119 -6.62 7.17 -5.84
N LEU A 120 -7.31 6.02 -5.95
CA LEU A 120 -8.76 5.99 -6.14
C LEU A 120 -9.53 6.46 -4.89
N ILE A 121 -9.10 6.01 -3.70
CA ILE A 121 -9.63 6.48 -2.41
C ILE A 121 -9.40 7.99 -2.27
N GLN A 122 -8.20 8.48 -2.57
CA GLN A 122 -7.91 9.91 -2.54
C GLN A 122 -8.83 10.68 -3.49
N SER A 123 -9.05 10.16 -4.69
CA SER A 123 -9.92 10.80 -5.67
C SER A 123 -11.38 10.85 -5.21
N ILE A 124 -11.96 9.75 -4.72
CA ILE A 124 -13.36 9.77 -4.26
C ILE A 124 -13.57 10.67 -3.03
N MET A 125 -12.54 10.79 -2.19
CA MET A 125 -12.62 11.58 -0.96
C MET A 125 -12.46 13.09 -1.22
N THR A 126 -11.62 13.47 -2.18
CA THR A 126 -11.24 14.88 -2.38
C THR A 126 -11.73 15.49 -3.70
N GLY A 127 -12.08 14.66 -4.68
CA GLY A 127 -12.50 15.06 -6.02
C GLY A 127 -13.85 15.77 -6.05
N GLN A 128 -13.95 16.81 -6.89
CA GLN A 128 -15.19 17.59 -7.05
C GLN A 128 -16.33 16.73 -7.62
N ASP A 129 -15.99 15.78 -8.50
CA ASP A 129 -16.95 14.88 -9.15
C ASP A 129 -17.68 13.96 -8.16
N PHE A 130 -17.14 13.79 -6.95
CA PHE A 130 -17.68 12.90 -5.93
C PHE A 130 -18.25 13.66 -4.72
N GLN A 131 -18.38 14.99 -4.77
CA GLN A 131 -18.85 15.80 -3.64
C GLN A 131 -20.32 15.57 -3.29
N SER A 132 -21.13 15.14 -4.25
CA SER A 132 -22.55 14.86 -4.03
C SER A 132 -22.79 13.62 -3.17
N TYR A 133 -21.79 12.74 -3.04
CA TYR A 133 -21.89 11.52 -2.24
C TYR A 133 -21.49 11.77 -0.79
N THR A 134 -22.23 11.17 0.12
CA THR A 134 -21.91 11.16 1.56
C THR A 134 -20.67 10.31 1.85
N TYR A 135 -20.03 10.57 2.99
CA TYR A 135 -18.93 9.73 3.47
C TYR A 135 -19.31 8.24 3.54
N GLN A 136 -20.49 7.94 4.08
CA GLN A 136 -20.97 6.57 4.22
C GLN A 136 -21.14 5.87 2.87
N GLU A 137 -21.73 6.53 1.87
CA GLU A 137 -21.88 5.97 0.52
C GLU A 137 -20.53 5.64 -0.12
N LYS A 138 -19.54 6.55 0.00
CA LYS A 138 -18.19 6.33 -0.53
C LYS A 138 -17.51 5.14 0.14
N ARG A 139 -17.60 5.06 1.47
CA ARG A 139 -17.02 3.98 2.26
C ARG A 139 -17.68 2.64 1.91
N GLU A 140 -19.00 2.59 1.86
CA GLU A 140 -19.73 1.37 1.53
C GLU A 140 -19.44 0.89 0.09
N TYR A 141 -19.32 1.81 -0.86
CA TYR A 141 -18.93 1.48 -2.23
C TYR A 141 -17.54 0.82 -2.29
N PHE A 142 -16.54 1.36 -1.59
CA PHE A 142 -15.22 0.72 -1.54
C PHE A 142 -15.22 -0.61 -0.79
N VAL A 143 -15.78 -0.64 0.43
CA VAL A 143 -15.75 -1.83 1.30
C VAL A 143 -16.58 -2.98 0.73
N ASN A 144 -17.74 -2.68 0.11
CA ASN A 144 -18.66 -3.72 -0.34
C ASN A 144 -18.52 -4.08 -1.81
N GLN A 145 -17.96 -3.19 -2.66
CA GLN A 145 -17.86 -3.44 -4.11
C GLN A 145 -16.42 -3.55 -4.58
N ILE A 146 -15.58 -2.54 -4.35
CA ILE A 146 -14.21 -2.52 -4.89
C ILE A 146 -13.30 -3.53 -4.18
N TYR A 147 -13.25 -3.49 -2.85
CA TYR A 147 -12.32 -4.30 -2.05
C TYR A 147 -12.47 -5.81 -2.28
N PRO A 148 -13.70 -6.39 -2.31
CA PRO A 148 -13.86 -7.80 -2.61
C PRO A 148 -13.31 -8.20 -3.98
N VAL A 149 -13.57 -7.39 -5.02
CA VAL A 149 -13.12 -7.69 -6.40
C VAL A 149 -11.60 -7.53 -6.52
N TYR A 150 -11.04 -6.44 -5.98
CA TYR A 150 -9.61 -6.20 -5.96
C TYR A 150 -8.85 -7.33 -5.25
N LYS A 151 -9.33 -7.72 -4.04
CA LYS A 151 -8.75 -8.82 -3.26
C LYS A 151 -8.76 -10.14 -4.03
N ASN A 152 -9.90 -10.47 -4.64
CA ASN A 152 -10.05 -11.71 -5.41
C ASN A 152 -9.16 -11.71 -6.66
N SER A 153 -9.05 -10.58 -7.36
CA SER A 153 -8.21 -10.43 -8.55
C SER A 153 -6.72 -10.64 -8.22
N LEU A 154 -6.23 -10.10 -7.11
CA LEU A 154 -4.82 -10.24 -6.69
C LEU A 154 -4.53 -11.52 -5.87
N GLY A 155 -5.56 -12.22 -5.39
CA GLY A 155 -5.38 -13.37 -4.48
C GLY A 155 -4.78 -13.00 -3.11
N ILE A 156 -5.01 -11.77 -2.63
CA ILE A 156 -4.46 -11.25 -1.37
C ILE A 156 -5.43 -11.45 -0.20
N GLN A 157 -4.94 -11.25 1.03
CA GLN A 157 -5.77 -11.30 2.23
C GLN A 157 -6.38 -9.93 2.55
N GLU A 158 -7.47 -9.91 3.32
CA GLU A 158 -8.15 -8.69 3.77
C GLU A 158 -7.19 -7.73 4.50
N SER A 159 -6.24 -8.27 5.26
CA SER A 159 -5.24 -7.50 6.01
C SER A 159 -4.24 -6.74 5.13
N ALA A 160 -4.16 -7.06 3.83
CA ALA A 160 -3.32 -6.36 2.87
C ALA A 160 -4.04 -5.17 2.20
N LEU A 161 -5.35 -5.00 2.45
CA LEU A 161 -6.11 -3.88 1.91
C LEU A 161 -5.83 -2.60 2.70
N PRO A 162 -5.77 -1.44 2.03
CA PRO A 162 -5.69 -0.16 2.72
C PRO A 162 -6.97 0.10 3.52
N LEU A 163 -6.83 0.74 4.68
CA LEU A 163 -7.99 1.22 5.43
C LEU A 163 -8.67 2.34 4.66
N PHE A 164 -10.00 2.31 4.62
CA PHE A 164 -10.76 3.46 4.12
C PHE A 164 -10.69 4.57 5.19
N PRO A 165 -10.32 5.81 4.84
CA PRO A 165 -10.11 6.89 5.81
C PRO A 165 -11.35 7.14 6.68
N GLU A 166 -11.15 7.52 7.93
CA GLU A 166 -12.25 7.88 8.84
C GLU A 166 -12.87 9.24 8.46
N GLU A 167 -14.12 9.48 8.87
CA GLU A 167 -14.79 10.75 8.57
C GLU A 167 -14.04 11.93 9.21
N GLY A 168 -13.60 12.89 8.39
CA GLY A 168 -12.83 14.05 8.82
C GLY A 168 -11.32 13.85 8.86
N GLU A 169 -10.82 12.66 8.49
CA GLU A 169 -9.39 12.44 8.27
C GLU A 169 -8.91 13.21 7.02
N GLN A 170 -7.77 13.90 7.15
CA GLN A 170 -7.18 14.68 6.06
C GLN A 170 -6.50 13.73 5.07
N VAL A 171 -7.16 13.42 3.96
CA VAL A 171 -6.55 12.71 2.84
C VAL A 171 -5.75 13.72 2.02
N SER A 172 -4.41 13.71 2.14
CA SER A 172 -3.54 14.65 1.44
C SER A 172 -3.79 14.61 -0.07
N SER A 173 -4.17 15.75 -0.65
CA SER A 173 -4.30 15.90 -2.10
C SER A 173 -2.93 16.11 -2.73
N VAL A 174 -2.44 15.11 -3.45
CA VAL A 174 -1.38 15.30 -4.45
C VAL A 174 -2.05 15.82 -5.72
N LEU A 175 -2.27 17.13 -5.83
CA LEU A 175 -2.55 17.77 -7.12
C LEU A 175 -1.26 18.39 -7.67
N PRO A 176 -0.86 18.11 -8.92
CA PRO A 176 0.20 18.84 -9.59
C PRO A 176 -0.22 20.28 -9.88
N GLN A 177 0.67 21.21 -9.55
CA GLN A 177 0.56 22.62 -9.92
C GLN A 177 0.67 22.75 -11.45
N GLN A 178 -0.46 22.99 -12.13
CA GLN A 178 -0.51 23.23 -13.58
C GLN A 178 0.50 24.32 -13.98
N LYS A 179 1.54 23.95 -14.73
CA LYS A 179 2.29 24.92 -15.55
C LYS A 179 1.40 25.31 -16.73
N GLN A 180 0.85 26.52 -16.70
CA GLN A 180 0.32 27.18 -17.90
C GLN A 180 1.43 27.28 -18.95
N VAL A 181 1.35 26.46 -19.99
CA VAL A 181 2.12 26.64 -21.21
C VAL A 181 1.33 27.63 -22.08
N SER A 182 1.76 28.88 -22.10
CA SER A 182 1.27 29.88 -23.03
C SER A 182 1.72 29.53 -24.45
N ASN A 183 0.76 29.22 -25.32
CA ASN A 183 0.96 29.05 -26.76
C ASN A 183 1.56 30.32 -27.39
N PHE A 184 2.73 30.20 -28.04
CA PHE A 184 3.19 31.18 -29.02
C PHE A 184 3.06 30.57 -30.42
N ALA A 185 2.03 31.02 -31.15
CA ALA A 185 1.93 30.82 -32.58
C ALA A 185 2.90 31.77 -33.30
N ALA A 186 3.70 31.22 -34.22
CA ALA A 186 4.57 31.97 -35.12
C ALA A 186 3.77 32.51 -36.32
N GLY A 187 4.00 33.78 -36.66
CA GLY A 187 3.47 34.44 -37.86
C GLY A 187 4.42 35.55 -38.36
N VAL A 188 4.62 35.60 -39.67
CA VAL A 188 5.70 36.26 -40.42
C VAL A 188 5.46 37.78 -40.65
N THR A 189 6.57 38.55 -40.76
CA THR A 189 6.84 39.99 -41.04
C THR A 189 6.35 40.55 -42.42
N PRO A 190 6.55 41.85 -42.85
CA PRO A 190 6.98 43.16 -42.27
C PRO A 190 6.16 44.40 -42.84
N PRO A 191 6.68 45.66 -43.04
CA PRO A 191 7.32 46.69 -42.18
C PRO A 191 6.60 48.09 -42.19
N ALA A 192 6.93 49.00 -41.25
CA ALA A 192 7.31 50.42 -41.51
C ALA A 192 7.17 51.37 -40.29
N GLU A 193 8.25 52.15 -40.12
CA GLU A 193 8.36 53.54 -39.64
C GLU A 193 8.11 53.98 -38.18
N GLN A 194 9.12 54.72 -37.72
CA GLN A 194 9.34 55.31 -36.41
C GLN A 194 8.38 56.47 -36.10
N LYS A 195 7.99 56.65 -34.83
CA LYS A 195 8.03 57.96 -34.15
C LYS A 195 7.81 57.89 -32.63
N ALA A 196 8.58 58.75 -31.95
CA ALA A 196 8.39 59.32 -30.61
C ALA A 196 8.65 58.44 -29.37
N LEU A 197 9.88 58.54 -28.88
CA LEU A 197 10.30 58.22 -27.52
C LEU A 197 9.48 59.04 -26.50
N LYS A 198 8.66 58.37 -25.68
CA LYS A 198 8.12 58.92 -24.43
C LYS A 198 8.98 58.43 -23.27
N GLU A 199 9.51 59.35 -22.48
CA GLU A 199 10.19 59.05 -21.21
C GLU A 199 9.28 58.21 -20.30
N HIS A 200 9.66 56.94 -20.08
CA HIS A 200 9.04 56.11 -19.06
C HIS A 200 9.67 56.42 -17.70
N SER A 201 8.82 56.85 -16.76
CA SER A 201 9.18 57.15 -15.37
C SER A 201 9.94 55.98 -14.72
N LEU A 202 11.25 56.17 -14.51
CA LEU A 202 12.17 55.20 -13.88
C LEU A 202 11.69 54.76 -12.47
N LYS A 203 10.88 55.58 -11.79
CA LYS A 203 10.26 55.24 -10.49
C LYS A 203 9.26 54.09 -10.60
N LYS A 204 8.53 53.97 -11.72
CA LYS A 204 7.57 52.86 -11.93
C LYS A 204 8.29 51.55 -12.26
N VAL A 205 9.43 51.60 -12.93
CA VAL A 205 10.27 50.43 -13.24
C VAL A 205 10.94 49.89 -11.97
N TYR A 206 11.48 50.77 -11.12
CA TYR A 206 12.06 50.36 -9.84
C TYR A 206 11.02 49.73 -8.91
N LEU A 207 9.81 50.28 -8.86
CA LEU A 207 8.71 49.72 -8.08
C LEU A 207 8.29 48.32 -8.57
N LEU A 208 8.32 48.09 -9.89
CA LEU A 208 8.06 46.78 -10.50
C LEU A 208 9.18 45.76 -10.18
N ILE A 209 10.44 46.18 -10.21
CA ILE A 209 11.59 45.32 -9.88
C ILE A 209 11.57 44.94 -8.38
N VAL A 210 11.26 45.89 -7.49
CA VAL A 210 11.12 45.61 -6.06
C VAL A 210 9.96 44.66 -5.79
N LEU A 211 8.82 44.84 -6.48
CA LEU A 211 7.67 43.94 -6.36
C LEU A 211 8.02 42.51 -6.83
N LEU A 212 8.72 42.38 -7.96
CA LEU A 212 9.17 41.08 -8.48
C LEU A 212 10.20 40.41 -7.56
N ALA A 213 11.11 41.16 -6.96
CA ALA A 213 12.06 40.63 -5.99
C ALA A 213 11.38 40.11 -4.72
N VAL A 214 10.38 40.84 -4.20
CA VAL A 214 9.59 40.40 -3.03
C VAL A 214 8.77 39.16 -3.34
N LEU A 215 8.15 39.08 -4.53
CA LEU A 215 7.42 37.89 -4.97
C LEU A 215 8.33 36.67 -5.16
N ALA A 216 9.55 36.85 -5.68
CA ALA A 216 10.51 35.77 -5.84
C ALA A 216 10.98 35.21 -4.49
N VAL A 217 11.27 36.08 -3.50
CA VAL A 217 11.65 35.64 -2.15
C VAL A 217 10.49 34.96 -1.43
N GLY A 218 9.27 35.49 -1.56
CA GLY A 218 8.06 34.87 -1.01
C GLY A 218 7.78 33.49 -1.58
N GLY A 219 8.00 33.30 -2.88
CA GLY A 219 7.85 32.00 -3.55
C GLY A 219 8.83 30.95 -3.02
N VAL A 220 10.11 31.31 -2.81
CA VAL A 220 11.11 30.38 -2.28
C VAL A 220 10.79 29.95 -0.84
N ILE A 221 10.32 30.87 0.01
CA ILE A 221 9.96 30.54 1.40
C ILE A 221 8.76 29.57 1.45
N LEU A 222 7.74 29.80 0.62
CA LEU A 222 6.60 28.90 0.52
C LEU A 222 7.02 27.50 0.04
N SER A 223 7.89 27.41 -0.98
CA SER A 223 8.40 26.13 -1.48
C SER A 223 9.19 25.34 -0.44
N VAL A 224 9.98 26.00 0.40
CA VAL A 224 10.72 25.33 1.50
C VAL A 224 9.77 24.81 2.58
N ILE A 225 8.75 25.59 2.95
CA ILE A 225 7.74 25.15 3.93
C ILE A 225 6.94 23.96 3.38
N SER A 226 6.53 24.00 2.11
CA SER A 226 5.86 22.89 1.44
C SER A 226 6.74 21.64 1.37
N TYR A 227 8.03 21.77 1.07
CA TYR A 227 8.97 20.65 1.07
C TYR A 227 9.17 20.06 2.47
N MET A 228 9.31 20.90 3.51
CA MET A 228 9.41 20.44 4.89
C MET A 228 8.15 19.72 5.37
N GLN A 229 6.97 20.18 4.93
CA GLN A 229 5.70 19.53 5.25
C GLN A 229 5.54 18.20 4.50
N LEU A 230 5.94 18.14 3.23
CA LEU A 230 5.98 16.91 2.43
C LEU A 230 6.95 15.87 3.02
N ALA A 231 8.14 16.30 3.44
CA ALA A 231 9.12 15.42 4.10
C ALA A 231 8.57 14.83 5.41
N LYS A 232 7.91 15.65 6.23
CA LYS A 232 7.27 15.20 7.48
C LYS A 232 6.12 14.22 7.23
N GLN A 233 5.33 14.43 6.18
CA GLN A 233 4.26 13.52 5.78
C GLN A 233 4.82 12.20 5.24
N ASN A 234 5.87 12.25 4.40
CA ASN A 234 6.56 11.05 3.93
C ASN A 234 7.20 10.25 5.06
N GLU A 235 7.78 10.90 6.08
CA GLU A 235 8.27 10.21 7.28
C GLU A 235 7.14 9.51 8.04
N GLN A 236 5.97 10.14 8.18
CA GLN A 236 4.81 9.52 8.81
C GLN A 236 4.24 8.36 8.00
N VAL A 237 4.13 8.49 6.67
CA VAL A 237 3.67 7.42 5.78
C VAL A 237 4.68 6.27 5.77
N THR A 238 5.98 6.55 5.72
CA THR A 238 7.03 5.53 5.79
C THR A 238 7.03 4.83 7.14
N TYR A 239 6.83 5.58 8.23
CA TYR A 239 6.70 5.03 9.58
C TYR A 239 5.48 4.13 9.70
N LEU A 240 4.31 4.58 9.24
CA LEU A 240 3.07 3.78 9.24
C LEU A 240 3.17 2.56 8.34
N TYR A 241 3.86 2.66 7.20
CA TYR A 241 4.10 1.54 6.29
C TYR A 241 5.11 0.52 6.89
N GLN A 242 6.13 1.00 7.61
CA GLN A 242 7.02 0.16 8.39
C GLN A 242 6.31 -0.48 9.59
N GLU A 243 5.38 0.23 10.22
CA GLU A 243 4.52 -0.29 11.28
C GLU A 243 3.56 -1.35 10.72
N LEU A 244 2.96 -1.13 9.55
CA LEU A 244 2.13 -2.10 8.85
C LEU A 244 2.91 -3.35 8.43
N LYS A 245 4.10 -3.20 7.83
CA LYS A 245 4.98 -4.33 7.49
C LYS A 245 5.45 -5.09 8.73
N SER A 246 5.69 -4.40 9.84
CA SER A 246 6.06 -5.06 11.09
C SER A 246 4.87 -5.80 11.71
N VAL A 247 3.65 -5.27 11.61
CA VAL A 247 2.41 -5.96 12.00
C VAL A 247 2.10 -7.17 11.11
N GLN A 248 2.33 -7.09 9.80
CA GLN A 248 2.09 -8.20 8.87
C GLN A 248 3.09 -9.34 9.05
N ASN A 249 4.38 -9.03 9.27
CA ASN A 249 5.37 -10.04 9.67
C ASN A 249 5.05 -10.62 11.06
N LEU A 250 4.61 -9.78 12.01
CA LEU A 250 4.19 -10.22 13.32
C LEU A 250 3.02 -11.20 13.24
N SER A 251 2.05 -11.02 12.34
CA SER A 251 0.91 -11.94 12.19
C SER A 251 1.33 -13.33 11.68
N ASN A 252 2.23 -13.40 10.70
CA ASN A 252 2.75 -14.69 10.21
C ASN A 252 3.62 -15.40 11.25
N GLU A 253 4.45 -14.64 11.97
CA GLU A 253 5.28 -15.16 13.06
C GLU A 253 4.43 -15.54 14.27
N GLU A 254 3.32 -14.83 14.54
CA GLU A 254 2.38 -15.12 15.62
C GLU A 254 1.80 -16.52 15.51
N HIS A 255 1.34 -16.91 14.33
CA HIS A 255 0.81 -18.26 14.12
C HIS A 255 1.86 -19.35 14.38
N GLN A 256 3.10 -19.13 13.93
CA GLN A 256 4.19 -20.09 14.13
C GLN A 256 4.59 -20.17 15.61
N ILE A 257 4.67 -19.02 16.28
CA ILE A 257 4.99 -18.92 17.71
C ILE A 257 3.85 -19.52 18.56
N ASP A 258 2.58 -19.36 18.17
CA ASP A 258 1.44 -19.99 18.84
C ASP A 258 1.50 -21.51 18.74
N VAL A 259 1.77 -22.06 17.54
CA VAL A 259 1.93 -23.50 17.34
C VAL A 259 3.12 -24.05 18.14
N PHE A 260 4.25 -23.35 18.12
CA PHE A 260 5.42 -23.69 18.95
C PHE A 260 5.05 -23.70 20.44
N SER A 261 4.43 -22.63 20.91
CA SER A 261 4.06 -22.46 22.33
C SER A 261 3.07 -23.52 22.77
N ARG A 262 2.04 -23.83 21.97
CA ARG A 262 1.08 -24.90 22.23
C ARG A 262 1.71 -26.29 22.21
N SER A 263 2.85 -26.45 21.57
CA SER A 263 3.67 -27.67 21.65
C SER A 263 4.54 -27.70 22.90
N PHE A 264 5.07 -26.54 23.32
CA PHE A 264 5.85 -26.39 24.55
C PHE A 264 5.00 -26.58 25.83
N LEU A 265 3.82 -25.96 25.91
CA LEU A 265 3.01 -25.89 27.13
C LEU A 265 2.64 -27.27 27.72
N PRO A 266 2.17 -28.26 26.95
CA PRO A 266 1.89 -29.60 27.49
C PRO A 266 3.16 -30.27 28.05
N ASN A 267 4.33 -30.00 27.47
CA ASN A 267 5.60 -30.51 27.97
C ASN A 267 6.02 -29.78 29.26
N TYR A 268 5.80 -28.46 29.34
CA TYR A 268 6.04 -27.64 30.53
C TYR A 268 5.21 -28.10 31.73
N TYR A 269 3.93 -28.42 31.51
CA TYR A 269 3.02 -28.91 32.55
C TYR A 269 3.06 -30.44 32.76
N SER A 270 4.00 -31.15 32.13
CA SER A 270 4.11 -32.62 32.26
C SER A 270 4.83 -33.12 33.51
N GLY A 271 5.45 -32.22 34.28
CA GLY A 271 6.32 -32.53 35.42
C GLY A 271 7.69 -33.12 35.03
N LYS A 272 7.97 -33.35 33.74
CA LYS A 272 9.15 -34.06 33.24
C LYS A 272 10.15 -33.14 32.56
N LYS A 273 11.34 -32.98 33.15
CA LYS A 273 12.36 -32.02 32.69
C LYS A 273 12.94 -32.42 31.33
N GLU A 274 13.05 -33.71 31.07
CA GLU A 274 13.52 -34.29 29.82
C GLU A 274 12.69 -33.87 28.61
N ASN A 275 11.39 -33.61 28.80
CA ASN A 275 10.48 -33.18 27.73
C ASN A 275 10.74 -31.74 27.27
N LEU A 276 11.50 -30.95 28.04
CA LEU A 276 11.79 -29.56 27.72
C LEU A 276 13.06 -29.37 26.88
N ALA A 277 13.87 -30.40 26.70
CA ALA A 277 15.19 -30.28 26.07
C ALA A 277 15.14 -29.68 24.66
N ASP A 278 14.11 -30.01 23.88
CA ASP A 278 13.94 -29.54 22.50
C ASP A 278 13.37 -28.10 22.41
N PHE A 279 12.96 -27.50 23.54
CA PHE A 279 12.25 -26.22 23.59
C PHE A 279 13.03 -25.09 24.25
N LEU A 280 14.00 -25.40 25.12
CA LEU A 280 14.71 -24.40 25.92
C LEU A 280 16.02 -23.98 25.25
N SER A 281 16.35 -22.69 25.31
CA SER A 281 17.68 -22.21 24.93
C SER A 281 18.74 -22.61 25.98
N ASP A 282 20.00 -22.64 25.56
CA ASP A 282 21.14 -22.98 26.43
C ASP A 282 21.43 -21.94 27.54
N GLY A 283 20.71 -20.80 27.53
CA GLY A 283 20.84 -19.72 28.51
C GLY A 283 19.95 -19.92 29.75
N ASP A 284 19.33 -18.84 30.23
CA ASP A 284 18.52 -18.83 31.45
C ASP A 284 17.35 -19.82 31.40
N ALA A 285 16.73 -19.99 30.22
CA ALA A 285 15.65 -20.95 30.01
C ALA A 285 16.04 -22.40 30.35
N LYS A 286 17.32 -22.78 30.24
CA LYS A 286 17.79 -24.13 30.57
C LYS A 286 17.44 -24.57 31.99
N TYR A 287 17.29 -23.62 32.92
CA TYR A 287 16.97 -23.90 34.31
C TYR A 287 15.46 -23.99 34.61
N THR A 288 14.59 -23.76 33.62
CA THR A 288 13.13 -23.81 33.76
C THR A 288 12.64 -25.10 34.42
N VAL A 289 11.95 -25.00 35.55
CA VAL A 289 11.41 -26.18 36.23
C VAL A 289 10.01 -26.50 35.68
N PRO A 290 9.75 -27.73 35.18
CA PRO A 290 8.40 -28.11 34.73
C PRO A 290 7.43 -28.15 35.91
N LYS A 291 6.16 -27.89 35.63
CA LYS A 291 5.07 -28.03 36.60
C LYS A 291 4.33 -29.34 36.41
N GLU A 292 3.72 -29.85 37.47
CA GLU A 292 2.92 -31.07 37.44
C GLU A 292 1.44 -30.72 37.64
N GLU A 293 0.80 -30.21 36.59
CA GLU A 293 -0.61 -29.82 36.60
C GLU A 293 -1.26 -30.25 35.27
N THR A 294 -2.57 -30.49 35.26
CA THR A 294 -3.27 -30.84 34.03
C THR A 294 -3.71 -29.59 33.29
N LEU A 295 -3.14 -29.35 32.11
CA LEU A 295 -3.53 -28.27 31.22
C LEU A 295 -4.88 -28.59 30.54
N GLN A 296 -5.90 -27.75 30.77
CA GLN A 296 -7.25 -27.93 30.21
C GLN A 296 -7.54 -27.01 29.03
N SER A 297 -7.04 -25.78 29.07
CA SER A 297 -7.27 -24.76 28.04
C SER A 297 -6.04 -23.87 27.88
N VAL A 298 -5.80 -23.43 26.64
CA VAL A 298 -4.70 -22.57 26.24
C VAL A 298 -5.23 -21.51 25.28
N ILE A 299 -5.22 -20.25 25.71
CA ILE A 299 -5.68 -19.11 24.92
C ILE A 299 -4.53 -18.11 24.83
N LEU A 300 -4.10 -17.79 23.60
CA LEU A 300 -3.13 -16.72 23.38
C LEU A 300 -3.80 -15.38 23.73
N GLU A 301 -3.22 -14.64 24.66
CA GLU A 301 -3.72 -13.32 25.06
C GLU A 301 -2.96 -12.21 24.37
N LYS A 302 -1.63 -12.34 24.26
CA LYS A 302 -0.77 -11.29 23.73
C LYS A 302 0.54 -11.84 23.16
N LEU A 303 0.97 -11.27 22.05
CA LEU A 303 2.32 -11.40 21.50
C LEU A 303 2.93 -10.00 21.34
N ILE A 304 4.16 -9.81 21.82
CA ILE A 304 4.89 -8.55 21.68
C ILE A 304 6.27 -8.86 21.11
N TYR A 305 6.61 -8.25 19.98
CA TYR A 305 7.98 -8.30 19.46
C TYR A 305 8.84 -7.19 20.06
N GLU A 306 10.03 -7.54 20.54
CA GLU A 306 11.04 -6.61 21.04
C GLU A 306 12.17 -6.48 19.99
N PRO A 307 12.23 -5.37 19.22
CA PRO A 307 13.17 -5.23 18.11
C PRO A 307 14.65 -5.26 18.54
N LYS A 308 14.93 -4.82 19.78
CA LYS A 308 16.31 -4.74 20.28
C LYS A 308 16.94 -6.10 20.51
N THR A 309 16.17 -7.04 21.05
CA THR A 309 16.63 -8.39 21.37
C THR A 309 16.30 -9.39 20.25
N LYS A 310 15.40 -9.01 19.34
CA LYS A 310 14.79 -9.87 18.31
C LYS A 310 14.09 -11.07 18.94
N GLU A 311 13.31 -10.80 19.98
CA GLU A 311 12.59 -11.81 20.75
C GLU A 311 11.11 -11.46 20.85
N TYR A 312 10.29 -12.48 21.06
CA TYR A 312 8.85 -12.35 21.19
C TYR A 312 8.46 -12.69 22.63
N THR A 313 7.79 -11.76 23.30
CA THR A 313 7.15 -12.03 24.59
C THR A 313 5.73 -12.51 24.34
N VAL A 314 5.46 -13.76 24.70
CA VAL A 314 4.14 -14.38 24.61
C VAL A 314 3.46 -14.43 25.96
N THR A 315 2.16 -14.16 25.98
CA THR A 315 1.31 -14.29 27.16
C THR A 315 0.10 -15.15 26.84
N TYR A 316 -0.11 -16.17 27.66
CA TYR A 316 -1.24 -17.09 27.56
C TYR A 316 -2.12 -17.01 28.80
N VAL A 317 -3.41 -17.18 28.59
CA VAL A 317 -4.39 -17.50 29.63
C VAL A 317 -4.65 -18.99 29.60
N LEU A 318 -4.33 -19.64 30.71
CA LEU A 318 -4.38 -21.08 30.89
C LEU A 318 -5.45 -21.44 31.91
N SER A 319 -6.18 -22.52 31.65
CA SER A 319 -6.95 -23.20 32.68
C SER A 319 -6.20 -24.46 33.07
N VAL A 320 -5.72 -24.51 34.31
CA VAL A 320 -4.95 -25.63 34.84
C VAL A 320 -5.72 -26.30 35.97
N LYS A 321 -5.55 -27.62 36.10
CA LYS A 321 -6.17 -28.42 37.14
C LYS A 321 -5.11 -29.12 37.98
N GLU A 322 -5.17 -28.85 39.27
CA GLU A 322 -4.35 -29.50 40.30
C GLU A 322 -5.29 -30.28 41.22
N GLY A 323 -5.23 -31.62 41.16
CA GLY A 323 -6.21 -32.47 41.84
C GLY A 323 -7.63 -32.20 41.34
N ASP A 324 -8.56 -31.79 42.22
CA ASP A 324 -9.94 -31.45 41.86
C ASP A 324 -10.19 -29.95 41.64
N LYS A 325 -9.17 -29.10 41.85
CA LYS A 325 -9.31 -27.64 41.73
C LYS A 325 -8.87 -27.18 40.35
N THR A 326 -9.68 -26.32 39.73
CA THR A 326 -9.36 -25.66 38.46
C THR A 326 -9.07 -24.19 38.73
N SER A 327 -7.97 -23.67 38.19
CA SER A 327 -7.56 -22.27 38.32
C SER A 327 -7.23 -21.66 36.96
N GLY A 328 -7.45 -20.34 36.85
CA GLY A 328 -7.07 -19.54 35.70
C GLY A 328 -5.74 -18.83 35.95
N VAL A 329 -4.74 -19.12 35.13
CA VAL A 329 -3.39 -18.58 35.27
C VAL A 329 -3.00 -17.82 34.01
N ARG A 330 -2.39 -16.66 34.16
CA ARG A 330 -1.71 -15.94 33.09
C ARG A 330 -0.23 -16.31 33.13
N LEU A 331 0.25 -16.94 32.07
CA LEU A 331 1.63 -17.37 31.88
C LEU A 331 2.33 -16.50 30.84
N THR A 332 3.50 -15.95 31.15
CA THR A 332 4.31 -15.14 30.24
C THR A 332 5.72 -15.70 30.12
N PHE A 333 6.23 -15.81 28.88
CA PHE A 333 7.61 -16.21 28.59
C PHE A 333 8.09 -15.59 27.27
N THR A 334 9.39 -15.71 27.01
CA THR A 334 10.03 -15.14 25.83
C THR A 334 10.50 -16.25 24.89
N VAL A 335 10.32 -16.03 23.58
CA VAL A 335 10.65 -16.96 22.50
C VAL A 335 11.54 -16.26 21.48
N LYS A 336 12.45 -17.01 20.87
CA LYS A 336 13.33 -16.53 19.82
C LYS A 336 13.46 -17.56 18.70
N GLY A 337 13.54 -17.09 17.45
CA GLY A 337 13.85 -17.95 16.30
C GLY A 337 15.23 -18.58 16.44
N HIS A 338 15.32 -19.87 16.12
CA HIS A 338 16.55 -20.65 16.17
C HIS A 338 16.51 -21.76 15.10
N GLU A 339 17.13 -21.51 13.95
CA GLU A 339 17.02 -22.37 12.76
C GLU A 339 17.48 -23.82 12.98
N SER A 340 18.40 -24.06 13.92
CA SER A 340 18.89 -25.41 14.26
C SER A 340 18.07 -26.10 15.34
N SER A 341 17.04 -25.44 15.89
CA SER A 341 16.10 -26.08 16.81
C SER A 341 15.06 -26.91 16.05
N LYS A 342 14.57 -27.97 16.69
CA LYS A 342 13.58 -28.89 16.11
C LYS A 342 12.29 -28.20 15.65
N TYR A 343 11.89 -27.13 16.32
CA TYR A 343 10.64 -26.41 16.07
C TYR A 343 10.86 -25.02 15.47
N GLY A 344 12.09 -24.67 15.08
CA GLY A 344 12.44 -23.35 14.55
C GLY A 344 12.47 -22.22 15.59
N TYR A 345 12.06 -22.49 16.83
CA TYR A 345 12.02 -21.54 17.95
C TYR A 345 12.49 -22.19 19.25
N VAL A 346 12.95 -21.35 20.17
CA VAL A 346 13.32 -21.74 21.55
C VAL A 346 12.80 -20.71 22.56
N VAL A 347 12.43 -21.18 23.74
CA VAL A 347 12.14 -20.36 24.91
C VAL A 347 13.45 -19.83 25.48
N THR A 348 13.53 -18.53 25.74
CA THR A 348 14.76 -17.87 26.23
C THR A 348 14.69 -17.45 27.69
N THR A 349 13.50 -17.36 28.27
CA THR A 349 13.28 -16.99 29.67
C THR A 349 12.45 -18.04 30.41
N GLU A 350 12.64 -18.16 31.72
CA GLU A 350 11.79 -19.01 32.55
C GLU A 350 10.34 -18.49 32.54
N PRO A 351 9.33 -19.35 32.30
CA PRO A 351 7.94 -18.94 32.31
C PRO A 351 7.49 -18.41 33.66
N LYS A 352 6.79 -17.27 33.64
CA LYS A 352 6.29 -16.59 34.83
C LYS A 352 4.78 -16.67 34.89
N GLU A 353 4.25 -17.13 36.01
CA GLU A 353 2.82 -17.23 36.25
C GLU A 353 2.29 -16.15 37.17
N THR A 354 1.08 -15.71 36.88
CA THR A 354 0.28 -14.79 37.69
C THR A 354 -1.18 -15.23 37.68
N ASN A 355 -1.94 -14.88 38.71
CA ASN A 355 -3.39 -15.14 38.70
C ASN A 355 -4.06 -14.34 37.59
N TYR A 356 -4.93 -14.98 36.80
CA TYR A 356 -5.66 -14.30 35.73
C TYR A 356 -6.80 -13.43 36.26
N ILE A 357 -7.39 -13.79 37.40
CA ILE A 357 -8.47 -13.05 38.06
C ILE A 357 -7.97 -12.58 39.43
N ASN A 358 -7.93 -11.25 39.61
CA ASN A 358 -7.94 -10.57 40.92
C ASN A 358 -9.20 -9.74 41.01
#